data_AF-A0A840G1Z4-F1
#
_entry.id   AF-A0A840G1Z4-F1
#
_cell.length_a   1.000
_cell.length_b   1.000
_cell.length_c   1.000
_cell.angle_alpha   90.00
_cell.angle_beta   90.00
_cell.angle_gamma   90.00
#
_symmetry.space_group_name_H-M   'P 1'
#
loop_
_entity.id
_entity.type
_entity.pdbx_description
1 polymer ?
#
loop_
_entity_poly.entity_id
_entity_poly.type
_entity_poly.pdbx_seq_one_letter_code
_entity_poly.pdbx_strand_id
1 'polypeptide(L)'
;MKKRALHPSQHGFTLLELLVVMVIIGMLAGLVAPRFFAQIGKSETKVARAQIDSLEKSLDQYRLDVGRYPSSEQGLAALIERPSGLTRWSGPYLKKGIPPDPWGNPYVYKSPGEHGEFDLLSYGKDGQPGGSGEAEDITNW
;
A
#
# COMPACT_ATOMS: atom_id res chain seq x y z
N MET A 1 70.07 29.97 0.57
CA MET A 1 69.11 29.76 1.67
C MET A 1 67.86 29.07 1.13
N LYS A 2 67.62 27.78 1.44
CA LYS A 2 66.39 27.05 1.04
C LYS A 2 65.44 26.99 2.24
N LYS A 3 64.28 27.64 2.15
CA LYS A 3 63.21 27.56 3.16
C LYS A 3 62.53 26.19 3.04
N ARG A 4 62.56 25.37 4.10
CA ARG A 4 61.80 24.11 4.16
C ARG A 4 60.32 24.44 4.42
N ALA A 5 59.45 24.08 3.48
CA ALA A 5 58.01 24.09 3.70
C ALA A 5 57.64 22.96 4.67
N LEU A 6 57.03 23.30 5.80
CA LEU A 6 56.48 22.33 6.75
C LEU A 6 55.22 21.74 6.12
N HIS A 7 55.28 20.46 5.74
CA HIS A 7 54.07 19.72 5.39
C HIS A 7 53.27 19.47 6.67
N PRO A 8 51.99 19.85 6.73
CA PRO A 8 51.15 19.50 7.87
C PRO A 8 51.03 17.98 7.94
N SER A 9 51.40 17.41 9.09
CA SER A 9 51.24 15.99 9.36
C SER A 9 49.76 15.63 9.29
N GLN A 10 49.39 14.86 8.26
CA GLN A 10 48.06 14.27 8.18
C GLN A 10 47.93 13.25 9.30
N HIS A 11 47.12 13.57 10.31
CA HIS A 11 46.76 12.62 11.36
C HIS A 11 45.68 11.70 10.80
N GLY A 12 45.98 10.40 10.70
CA GLY A 12 45.00 9.39 10.31
C GLY A 12 44.02 9.09 11.45
N PHE A 13 42.84 8.57 11.10
CA PHE A 13 41.85 8.13 12.07
C PHE A 13 42.39 6.98 12.94
N THR A 14 42.10 7.04 14.23
CA THR A 14 42.39 5.95 15.17
C THR A 14 41.31 4.87 15.10
N LEU A 15 41.65 3.63 15.45
CA LEU A 15 40.66 2.55 15.59
C LEU A 15 39.58 2.88 16.63
N LEU A 16 39.95 3.64 17.67
CA LEU A 16 39.02 4.06 18.72
C LEU A 16 37.93 5.00 18.19
N GLU A 17 38.29 5.96 17.34
CA GLU A 17 37.33 6.89 16.74
C GLU A 17 36.32 6.16 15.84
N LEU A 18 36.80 5.23 15.01
CA LEU A 18 35.92 4.40 14.19
C LEU A 18 35.00 3.53 15.05
N LEU A 19 35.49 2.97 16.16
CA LEU A 19 34.70 2.18 17.08
C LEU A 19 33.58 3.01 17.72
N VAL A 20 33.89 4.23 18.19
CA VAL A 20 32.89 5.13 18.78
C VAL A 20 31.82 5.51 17.75
N VAL A 21 32.20 5.80 16.50
CA VAL A 21 31.26 6.11 15.42
C VAL A 21 30.33 4.93 15.12
N MET A 22 30.86 3.71 15.05
CA MET A 22 30.05 2.51 14.81
C MET A 22 29.03 2.27 15.93
N VAL A 23 29.41 2.50 17.19
CA VAL A 23 28.50 2.40 18.34
C VAL A 23 27.37 3.42 18.24
N ILE A 24 27.68 4.68 17.92
CA ILE A 24 26.67 5.73 17.75
C ILE A 24 25.73 5.40 16.60
N ILE A 25 26.24 4.96 15.44
CA ILE A 25 25.41 4.57 14.30
C ILE A 25 24.51 3.39 14.66
N GLY A 26 25.04 2.36 15.32
CA GLY A 26 24.25 1.21 15.78
C GLY A 26 23.13 1.61 16.74
N MET A 27 23.43 2.51 17.69
CA MET A 27 22.43 3.04 18.64
C MET A 27 21.35 3.84 17.92
N LEU A 28 21.73 4.75 17.01
CA LEU A 28 20.78 5.55 16.24
C LEU A 28 19.90 4.67 15.33
N ALA A 29 20.49 3.69 14.65
CA ALA A 29 19.76 2.74 13.82
C ALA A 29 18.70 1.98 14.63
N GLY A 30 19.05 1.52 15.84
CA GLY A 30 18.11 0.84 16.75
C GLY A 30 16.93 1.72 17.20
N LEU A 31 17.13 3.04 17.34
CA LEU A 31 16.07 3.97 17.76
C LEU A 31 15.17 4.44 16.62
N VAL A 32 15.71 4.55 15.40
CA VAL A 32 15.01 5.10 14.23
C VAL A 32 14.27 4.01 13.44
N ALA A 33 14.88 2.84 13.25
CA ALA A 33 14.32 1.80 12.39
C ALA A 33 12.90 1.35 12.80
N PRO A 34 12.59 1.06 14.08
CA PRO A 34 11.23 0.64 14.46
C PRO A 34 10.16 1.70 14.18
N ARG A 35 10.49 2.98 14.40
CA ARG A 35 9.56 4.10 14.15
C ARG A 35 9.29 4.30 12.66
N PHE A 36 10.33 4.13 11.84
CA PHE A 36 10.21 4.24 10.39
C PHE A 36 9.29 3.15 9.82
N PHE A 37 9.49 1.89 10.23
CA PHE A 37 8.63 0.78 9.79
C PHE A 37 7.17 0.95 10.24
N ALA A 38 6.93 1.35 11.50
CA ALA A 38 5.58 1.59 12.00
C ALA A 38 4.88 2.76 11.29
N GLN A 39 5.63 3.75 10.81
CA GLN A 39 5.07 4.86 10.04
C GLN A 39 4.68 4.43 8.62
N ILE A 40 5.48 3.57 7.98
CA ILE A 40 5.15 3.00 6.67
C ILE A 40 3.87 2.18 6.78
N GLY A 41 3.77 1.24 7.72
CA GLY A 41 2.58 0.40 7.85
C GLY A 41 1.27 1.17 8.10
N LYS A 42 1.33 2.26 8.87
CA LYS A 42 0.19 3.19 9.04
C LYS A 42 -0.17 3.96 7.77
N SER A 43 0.77 4.18 6.87
CA SER A 43 0.51 4.78 5.57
C SER A 43 -0.19 3.79 4.65
N GLU A 44 0.29 2.54 4.61
CA GLU A 44 -0.28 1.49 3.77
C GLU A 44 -1.76 1.25 4.11
N THR A 45 -2.11 1.02 5.38
CA THR A 45 -3.51 0.77 5.77
C THR A 45 -4.46 1.93 5.39
N LYS A 46 -3.98 3.17 5.46
CA LYS A 46 -4.75 4.35 5.02
C LYS A 46 -4.91 4.40 3.51
N VAL A 47 -3.87 4.06 2.75
CA VAL A 47 -3.93 3.97 1.29
C VAL A 47 -4.92 2.87 0.88
N ALA A 48 -4.85 1.69 1.51
CA ALA A 48 -5.77 0.59 1.26
C ALA A 48 -7.23 1.01 1.47
N ARG A 49 -7.53 1.70 2.57
CA ARG A 49 -8.88 2.21 2.86
C ARG A 49 -9.33 3.25 1.84
N ALA A 50 -8.48 4.21 1.48
CA ALA A 50 -8.81 5.21 0.46
C ALA A 50 -9.05 4.58 -0.93
N GLN A 51 -8.32 3.52 -1.26
CA GLN A 51 -8.52 2.75 -2.49
C GLN A 51 -9.85 1.99 -2.45
N ILE A 52 -10.21 1.35 -1.33
CA ILE A 52 -11.53 0.72 -1.12
C ILE A 52 -12.64 1.75 -1.31
N ASP A 53 -12.59 2.90 -0.64
CA ASP A 53 -13.58 3.98 -0.80
C ASP A 53 -13.73 4.45 -2.26
N SER A 54 -12.62 4.47 -3.01
CA SER A 54 -12.63 4.85 -4.43
C SER A 54 -13.23 3.77 -5.33
N LEU A 55 -12.98 2.50 -5.01
CA LEU A 55 -13.55 1.36 -5.72
C LEU A 55 -15.05 1.24 -5.46
N GLU A 56 -15.50 1.44 -4.22
CA GLU A 56 -16.93 1.50 -3.86
C GLU A 56 -17.67 2.54 -4.67
N LYS A 57 -17.16 3.78 -4.74
CA LYS A 57 -17.77 4.83 -5.56
C LYS A 57 -17.89 4.46 -7.04
N SER A 58 -16.91 3.70 -7.54
CA SER A 58 -16.92 3.22 -8.92
C SER A 58 -17.95 2.10 -9.13
N LEU A 59 -18.08 1.21 -8.15
CA LEU A 59 -19.12 0.17 -8.10
C LEU A 59 -20.52 0.78 -8.01
N ASP A 60 -20.70 1.84 -7.22
CA ASP A 60 -21.97 2.56 -7.12
C ASP A 60 -22.34 3.22 -8.45
N GLN A 61 -21.38 3.86 -9.12
CA GLN A 61 -21.62 4.44 -10.45
C GLN A 61 -21.99 3.35 -11.48
N TYR A 62 -21.31 2.19 -11.44
CA TYR A 62 -21.69 1.04 -12.27
C TYR A 62 -23.14 0.61 -11.99
N ARG A 63 -23.54 0.54 -10.71
CA ARG A 63 -24.91 0.19 -10.32
C ARG A 63 -25.94 1.22 -10.79
N LEU A 64 -25.62 2.51 -10.75
CA LEU A 64 -26.54 3.55 -11.25
C LEU A 64 -26.86 3.37 -12.73
N ASP A 65 -25.87 2.96 -13.53
CA ASP A 65 -26.03 2.77 -14.97
C ASP A 65 -26.68 1.42 -15.32
N VAL A 66 -26.18 0.34 -14.72
CA VAL A 66 -26.53 -1.05 -15.06
C VAL A 66 -27.73 -1.55 -14.24
N GLY A 67 -28.02 -0.92 -13.10
CA GLY A 67 -29.08 -1.27 -12.16
C GLY A 67 -28.70 -2.31 -11.10
N ARG A 68 -27.46 -2.83 -11.13
CA ARG A 68 -26.93 -3.82 -10.18
C ARG A 68 -25.41 -3.72 -10.11
N TYR A 69 -24.81 -4.23 -9.03
CA TYR A 69 -23.37 -4.42 -8.96
C TYR A 69 -22.89 -5.55 -9.90
N PRO A 70 -21.60 -5.59 -10.29
CA PRO A 70 -21.02 -6.71 -11.02
C PRO A 70 -21.19 -8.03 -10.26
N SER A 71 -21.39 -9.15 -10.95
CA SER A 71 -21.33 -10.46 -10.27
C SER A 71 -19.89 -10.79 -9.86
N SER A 72 -19.71 -11.75 -8.94
CA SER A 72 -18.36 -12.24 -8.60
C SER A 72 -17.57 -12.77 -9.81
N GLU A 73 -18.26 -13.30 -10.83
CA GLU A 73 -17.63 -13.77 -12.08
C GLU A 73 -17.13 -12.61 -12.96
N GLN A 74 -17.87 -11.49 -12.96
CA GLN A 74 -17.47 -10.27 -13.65
C GLN A 74 -16.37 -9.52 -12.89
N GLY A 75 -16.47 -9.54 -11.56
CA GLY A 75 -15.52 -8.93 -10.63
C GLY A 75 -15.31 -7.43 -10.85
N LEU A 76 -14.20 -6.94 -10.32
CA LEU A 76 -13.78 -5.54 -10.51
C LEU A 76 -13.41 -5.23 -11.98
N ALA A 77 -13.17 -6.25 -12.82
CA ALA A 77 -12.88 -6.07 -14.24
C ALA A 77 -14.03 -5.38 -14.99
N ALA A 78 -15.28 -5.57 -14.54
CA ALA A 78 -16.45 -4.88 -15.08
C ALA A 78 -16.40 -3.35 -14.94
N LEU A 79 -15.53 -2.83 -14.05
CA LEU A 79 -15.31 -1.40 -13.89
C LEU A 79 -14.47 -0.80 -15.01
N ILE A 80 -13.69 -1.59 -15.73
CA ILE A 80 -12.78 -1.13 -16.78
C ILE A 80 -13.17 -1.62 -18.16
N GLU A 81 -13.79 -2.80 -18.23
CA GLU A 81 -14.21 -3.44 -19.46
C GLU A 81 -15.70 -3.75 -19.40
N ARG A 82 -16.41 -3.52 -20.51
CA ARG A 82 -17.84 -3.77 -20.62
C ARG A 82 -18.13 -5.27 -20.63
N PRO A 83 -18.87 -5.81 -19.64
CA PRO A 83 -19.34 -7.19 -19.71
C PRO A 83 -20.31 -7.42 -20.87
N SER A 84 -20.28 -8.62 -21.46
CA SER A 84 -21.17 -9.00 -22.55
C SER A 84 -22.65 -8.91 -22.14
N GLY A 85 -23.49 -8.37 -23.02
CA GLY A 85 -24.94 -8.31 -22.82
C GLY A 85 -25.44 -7.12 -21.97
N LEU A 86 -24.56 -6.19 -21.58
CA LEU A 86 -24.98 -4.98 -20.85
C LEU A 86 -25.15 -3.79 -21.78
N THR A 87 -26.39 -3.38 -22.04
CA THR A 87 -26.69 -2.24 -22.94
C THR A 87 -26.41 -0.88 -22.31
N ARG A 88 -26.63 -0.74 -20.99
CA ARG A 88 -26.54 0.55 -20.27
C ARG A 88 -25.17 0.86 -19.64
N TRP A 89 -24.18 -0.01 -19.82
CA TRP A 89 -22.82 0.23 -19.32
C TRP A 89 -22.24 1.50 -19.96
N SER A 90 -21.80 2.44 -19.13
CA SER A 90 -21.27 3.75 -19.55
C SER A 90 -19.85 4.01 -19.02
N GLY A 91 -19.13 2.94 -18.68
CA GLY A 91 -17.74 3.02 -18.22
C GLY A 91 -16.74 3.42 -19.33
N PRO A 92 -15.44 3.34 -19.05
CA PRO A 92 -14.83 2.78 -17.84
C PRO A 92 -15.06 3.67 -16.61
N TYR A 93 -15.35 3.02 -15.49
CA TYR A 93 -15.59 3.64 -14.18
C TYR A 93 -14.28 3.96 -13.43
N LEU A 94 -13.15 3.38 -13.89
CA LEU A 94 -11.80 3.64 -13.37
C LEU A 94 -10.91 4.24 -14.46
N LYS A 95 -10.13 5.28 -14.10
CA LYS A 95 -9.26 6.00 -15.06
C LYS A 95 -7.94 5.29 -15.36
N LYS A 96 -7.37 4.56 -14.39
CA LYS A 96 -6.01 4.02 -14.44
C LYS A 96 -5.94 2.49 -14.30
N GLY A 97 -7.08 1.81 -14.45
CA GLY A 97 -7.20 0.39 -14.11
C GLY A 97 -7.49 0.18 -12.63
N ILE A 98 -7.56 -1.10 -12.24
CA ILE A 98 -7.75 -1.53 -10.85
C ILE A 98 -6.37 -1.55 -10.20
N PRO A 99 -6.08 -0.68 -9.21
CA PRO A 99 -4.81 -0.73 -8.53
C PRO A 99 -4.74 -1.99 -7.65
N PRO A 100 -3.55 -2.58 -7.46
CA PRO A 100 -3.34 -3.49 -6.34
C PRO A 100 -3.47 -2.73 -5.02
N ASP A 101 -3.68 -3.47 -3.95
CA ASP A 101 -3.54 -2.94 -2.60
C ASP A 101 -2.06 -2.52 -2.33
N PRO A 102 -1.79 -1.83 -1.22
CA PRO A 102 -0.46 -1.29 -0.93
C PRO A 102 0.63 -2.37 -0.77
N TRP A 103 0.25 -3.60 -0.47
CA TRP A 103 1.16 -4.74 -0.35
C TRP A 103 1.32 -5.53 -1.65
N GLY A 104 0.67 -5.09 -2.72
CA GLY A 104 0.78 -5.66 -4.06
C GLY A 104 -0.23 -6.76 -4.37
N ASN A 105 -1.20 -7.01 -3.48
CA ASN A 105 -2.23 -8.03 -3.68
C ASN A 105 -3.45 -7.44 -4.41
N PRO A 106 -4.20 -8.25 -5.18
CA PRO A 106 -5.47 -7.82 -5.72
C PRO A 106 -6.53 -7.69 -4.61
N TYR A 107 -7.40 -6.69 -4.73
CA TYR A 107 -8.60 -6.59 -3.89
C TYR A 107 -9.54 -7.78 -4.12
N VAL A 108 -10.12 -8.27 -3.03
CA VAL A 108 -11.12 -9.33 -3.05
C VAL A 108 -12.50 -8.69 -3.14
N TYR A 109 -13.26 -9.10 -4.14
CA TYR A 109 -14.63 -8.63 -4.39
C TYR A 109 -15.59 -9.80 -4.47
N LYS A 110 -16.74 -9.69 -3.80
CA LYS A 110 -17.81 -10.70 -3.82
C LYS A 110 -19.17 -10.04 -3.91
N SER A 111 -20.01 -10.50 -4.85
CA SER A 111 -21.42 -10.13 -4.93
C SER A 111 -22.30 -11.35 -5.30
N PRO A 112 -23.34 -11.66 -4.52
CA PRO A 112 -23.78 -10.96 -3.31
C PRO A 112 -22.78 -11.09 -2.15
N GLY A 113 -22.63 -10.01 -1.37
CA GLY A 113 -21.78 -9.95 -0.19
C GLY A 113 -22.37 -10.72 0.99
N GLU A 114 -21.54 -11.05 1.98
CA GLU A 114 -21.98 -11.58 3.27
C GLU A 114 -22.40 -10.46 4.22
N HIS A 115 -21.84 -9.26 4.06
CA HIS A 115 -22.06 -8.11 4.95
C HIS A 115 -22.93 -7.01 4.30
N GLY A 116 -23.30 -7.17 3.03
CA GLY A 116 -24.11 -6.22 2.27
C GLY A 116 -24.42 -6.68 0.85
N GLU A 117 -24.71 -5.73 -0.04
CA GLU A 117 -24.95 -6.04 -1.47
C GLU A 117 -23.67 -6.54 -2.18
N PHE A 118 -22.51 -6.12 -1.69
CA PHE A 118 -21.21 -6.65 -2.05
C PHE A 118 -20.23 -6.50 -0.88
N ASP A 119 -19.21 -7.36 -0.88
CA ASP A 119 -18.06 -7.27 0.00
C ASP A 119 -16.83 -6.89 -0.83
N LEU A 120 -16.03 -5.96 -0.32
CA LEU A 120 -14.77 -5.50 -0.90
C LEU A 120 -13.73 -5.39 0.22
N LEU A 121 -12.62 -6.10 0.08
CA LEU A 121 -11.58 -6.14 1.12
C LEU A 121 -10.16 -6.33 0.57
N SER A 122 -9.18 -5.99 1.40
CA SER A 122 -7.77 -6.39 1.30
C SER A 122 -7.39 -7.15 2.57
N TYR A 123 -6.65 -8.24 2.44
CA TYR A 123 -6.17 -9.07 3.55
C TYR A 123 -4.97 -8.47 4.30
N GLY A 124 -4.72 -7.16 4.16
CA GLY A 124 -3.60 -6.52 4.82
C GLY A 124 -2.23 -7.04 4.35
N LYS A 125 -1.23 -6.85 5.21
CA LYS A 125 0.18 -7.13 4.91
C LYS A 125 0.52 -8.60 4.74
N ASP A 126 -0.17 -9.50 5.44
CA ASP A 126 0.11 -10.93 5.40
C ASP A 126 -0.63 -11.65 4.26
N GLY A 127 -1.63 -10.99 3.66
CA GLY A 127 -2.41 -11.54 2.55
C GLY A 127 -3.31 -12.70 2.97
N GLN A 128 -3.62 -12.84 4.26
CA GLN A 128 -4.45 -13.90 4.83
C GLN A 128 -5.66 -13.31 5.56
N PRO A 129 -6.79 -14.04 5.62
CA PRO A 129 -7.95 -13.58 6.36
C PRO A 129 -7.65 -13.44 7.86
N GLY A 130 -8.10 -12.31 8.44
CA GLY A 130 -7.99 -12.00 9.85
C GLY A 130 -6.79 -11.10 10.17
N GLY A 131 -5.89 -11.59 11.01
CA GLY A 131 -4.70 -10.85 11.42
C GLY A 131 -4.93 -9.74 12.46
N SER A 132 -3.87 -8.98 12.74
CA SER A 132 -3.92 -7.82 13.65
C SER A 132 -2.89 -6.76 13.25
N GLY A 133 -3.18 -5.50 13.57
CA GLY A 133 -2.27 -4.39 13.25
C GLY A 133 -2.18 -4.18 11.73
N GLU A 134 -0.98 -4.34 11.16
CA GLU A 134 -0.79 -4.20 9.70
C GLU A 134 -1.28 -5.42 8.91
N ALA A 135 -1.48 -6.56 9.59
CA ALA A 135 -2.03 -7.78 9.01
C ALA A 135 -3.56 -7.83 9.13
N GLU A 136 -4.19 -6.81 9.75
CA GLU A 136 -5.65 -6.78 9.88
C GLU A 136 -6.31 -6.53 8.52
N ASP A 137 -7.35 -7.30 8.22
CA ASP A 137 -8.20 -7.12 7.05
C ASP A 137 -8.76 -5.68 6.98
N ILE A 138 -8.71 -5.08 5.80
CA ILE A 138 -9.33 -3.78 5.52
C ILE A 138 -10.56 -4.02 4.65
N THR A 139 -11.73 -3.68 5.20
CA THR A 139 -13.05 -4.02 4.65
C THR A 139 -13.89 -2.78 4.35
N ASN A 140 -14.93 -2.94 3.52
CA ASN A 140 -15.95 -1.91 3.25
C ASN A 140 -17.07 -1.83 4.31
N TRP A 141 -17.10 -2.75 5.28
CA TRP A 141 -18.00 -2.74 6.43
C TRP A 141 -17.28 -2.41 7.73
#